data_AF-A0A4Y2G430-F1
#
_entry.id   AF-A0A4Y2G430-F1
#
_cell.length_a   1.000
_cell.length_b   1.000
_cell.length_c   1.000
_cell.angle_alpha   90.00
_cell.angle_beta   90.00
_cell.angle_gamma   90.00
#
_symmetry.space_group_name_H-M   'P 1'
#
loop_
_entity.id
_entity.type
_entity.pdbx_description
1 polymer ?
#
loop_
_entity_poly.entity_id
_entity_poly.type
_entity_poly.pdbx_seq_one_letter_code
_entity_poly.pdbx_strand_id
1 'polypeptide(L)'
;MALQWTGPGVIESKLSETNYIFRMEGKKDKTQIYHINLLKPYHQRLERVNLLVNGEENQEREAEELTILYPVSDPNIYDFERIKADSALEGRLSPTEIESLKQLLGRHKKIFSNDPGKTHLVEHDFELISDKPIRSKPYRTSQRQNEILKGDIKRMFDLNIIEIGQSDYASPMILVESTGRDPRPCIDYRLLNANVRT
;
A
#
# COMPACT_ATOMS: atom_id res chain seq x y z
N MET A 1 -16.80 -26.40 -12.64
CA MET A 1 -17.77 -25.55 -13.35
C MET A 1 -17.61 -24.15 -12.76
N ALA A 2 -17.01 -23.21 -13.51
CA ALA A 2 -16.68 -21.89 -12.96
C ALA A 2 -17.93 -21.01 -12.87
N LEU A 3 -18.10 -20.31 -11.75
CA LEU A 3 -19.16 -19.32 -11.57
C LEU A 3 -18.84 -18.11 -12.45
N GLN A 4 -19.55 -17.97 -13.57
CA GLN A 4 -19.42 -16.82 -14.47
C GLN A 4 -20.48 -15.78 -14.10
N TRP A 5 -20.06 -14.53 -13.95
CA TRP A 5 -20.98 -13.40 -13.82
C TRP A 5 -21.79 -13.27 -15.10
N THR A 6 -23.11 -13.38 -14.98
CA THR A 6 -24.07 -13.10 -16.05
C THR A 6 -24.75 -11.78 -15.72
N GLY A 7 -25.10 -11.03 -16.76
CA GLY A 7 -25.43 -9.60 -16.71
C GLY A 7 -26.59 -9.22 -15.77
N PRO A 8 -26.94 -7.92 -15.73
CA PRO A 8 -28.01 -7.45 -14.88
C PRO A 8 -29.35 -8.10 -15.28
N GLY A 9 -30.19 -8.30 -14.29
CA GLY A 9 -31.55 -8.77 -14.48
C GLY A 9 -32.44 -8.30 -13.34
N VAL A 10 -33.74 -8.46 -13.53
CA VAL A 10 -34.76 -7.88 -12.67
C VAL A 10 -35.37 -8.99 -11.80
N ILE A 11 -35.52 -8.71 -10.51
CA ILE A 11 -36.30 -9.56 -9.60
C ILE A 11 -37.78 -9.29 -9.86
N GLU A 12 -38.54 -10.31 -10.24
CA GLU A 12 -39.97 -10.17 -10.48
C GLU A 12 -40.78 -10.36 -9.21
N SER A 13 -40.42 -11.35 -8.41
CA SER A 13 -41.12 -11.67 -7.18
C SER A 13 -40.25 -12.42 -6.18
N LYS A 14 -40.61 -12.30 -4.91
CA LYS A 14 -40.00 -13.00 -3.78
C LYS A 14 -40.81 -14.27 -3.50
N LEU A 15 -40.18 -15.44 -3.61
CA LEU A 15 -40.83 -16.73 -3.30
C LEU A 15 -40.69 -17.09 -1.81
N SER A 16 -39.54 -16.77 -1.21
CA SER A 16 -39.27 -16.96 0.21
C SER A 16 -38.27 -15.91 0.71
N GLU A 17 -37.88 -15.96 1.98
CA GLU A 17 -36.79 -15.11 2.51
C GLU A 17 -35.46 -15.29 1.76
N THR A 18 -35.28 -16.43 1.12
CA THR A 18 -34.01 -16.83 0.52
C THR A 18 -34.07 -17.05 -0.99
N ASN A 19 -35.26 -17.20 -1.60
CA ASN A 19 -35.41 -17.51 -3.02
C ASN A 19 -36.24 -16.46 -3.75
N TYR A 20 -35.78 -16.09 -4.95
CA TYR A 20 -36.33 -15.02 -5.77
C TYR A 20 -36.48 -15.48 -7.22
N ILE A 21 -37.56 -15.03 -7.89
CA ILE A 21 -37.75 -15.22 -9.34
C ILE A 21 -37.06 -14.08 -10.07
N PHE A 22 -36.18 -14.44 -11.00
CA PHE A 22 -35.30 -13.53 -11.71
C PHE A 22 -35.51 -13.63 -13.22
N ARG A 23 -35.58 -12.47 -13.89
CA ARG A 23 -35.64 -12.34 -15.36
C ARG A 23 -34.37 -11.65 -15.87
N MET A 24 -33.66 -12.30 -16.78
CA MET A 24 -32.48 -11.75 -17.44
C MET A 24 -32.87 -10.96 -18.69
N GLU A 25 -32.27 -9.78 -18.92
CA GLU A 25 -32.42 -9.06 -20.18
C GLU A 25 -31.69 -9.79 -21.32
N GLY A 26 -32.40 -10.09 -22.42
CA GLY A 26 -31.82 -10.71 -23.62
C GLY A 26 -32.03 -12.22 -23.79
N LYS A 27 -32.57 -12.94 -22.79
CA LYS A 27 -33.02 -14.34 -22.96
C LYS A 27 -34.53 -14.39 -22.98
N LYS A 28 -35.12 -14.73 -24.14
CA LYS A 28 -36.58 -14.91 -24.29
C LYS A 28 -37.11 -15.85 -23.22
N ASP A 29 -37.96 -15.32 -22.35
CA ASP A 29 -38.92 -15.98 -21.46
C ASP A 29 -38.43 -17.15 -20.58
N LYS A 30 -37.22 -17.07 -20.04
CA LYS A 30 -36.79 -17.98 -18.97
C LYS A 30 -36.69 -17.23 -17.64
N THR A 31 -37.78 -17.25 -16.87
CA THR A 31 -37.73 -16.95 -15.44
C THR A 31 -37.00 -18.09 -14.74
N GLN A 32 -36.07 -17.73 -13.85
CA GLN A 32 -35.28 -18.69 -13.09
C GLN A 32 -35.30 -18.34 -11.61
N ILE A 33 -35.27 -19.36 -10.77
CA ILE A 33 -35.25 -19.20 -9.31
C ILE A 33 -33.79 -19.16 -8.87
N TYR A 34 -33.41 -18.08 -8.19
CA TYR A 34 -32.09 -17.94 -7.59
C TYR A 34 -32.19 -17.76 -6.09
N HIS A 35 -31.26 -18.39 -5.38
CA HIS A 35 -31.04 -18.14 -3.97
C HIS A 35 -30.33 -16.78 -3.78
N ILE A 36 -30.62 -16.07 -2.69
CA ILE A 36 -30.08 -14.73 -2.38
C ILE A 36 -28.54 -14.68 -2.45
N ASN A 37 -27.85 -15.75 -2.05
CA ASN A 37 -26.39 -15.85 -2.10
C ASN A 37 -25.80 -15.83 -3.54
N LEU A 38 -26.63 -16.08 -4.56
CA LEU A 38 -26.24 -16.04 -5.98
C LEU A 38 -26.56 -14.69 -6.63
N LEU A 39 -27.16 -13.77 -5.88
CA LEU A 39 -27.57 -12.46 -6.37
C LEU A 39 -26.69 -11.38 -5.74
N LYS A 40 -26.36 -10.34 -6.52
CA LYS A 40 -25.76 -9.12 -6.01
C LYS A 40 -26.52 -7.90 -6.53
N PRO A 41 -26.71 -6.86 -5.70
CA PRO A 41 -27.26 -5.59 -6.17
C PRO A 41 -26.46 -5.07 -7.37
N TYR A 42 -27.15 -4.82 -8.47
CA TYR A 42 -26.55 -4.20 -9.63
C TYR A 42 -26.52 -2.69 -9.42
N HIS A 43 -25.31 -2.13 -9.38
CA HIS A 43 -25.09 -0.69 -9.38
C HIS A 43 -24.58 -0.30 -10.75
N GLN A 44 -25.43 0.35 -11.56
CA GLN A 44 -25.02 0.90 -12.84
C GLN A 44 -23.92 1.93 -12.58
N ARG A 45 -22.70 1.62 -13.01
CA ARG A 45 -21.61 2.59 -12.98
C ARG A 45 -21.87 3.57 -14.11
N LEU A 46 -21.77 4.87 -13.83
CA LEU A 46 -21.66 5.88 -14.89
C LEU A 46 -20.52 5.46 -15.81
N GLU A 47 -20.83 5.17 -17.07
CA GLU A 47 -19.81 4.85 -18.07
C GLU A 47 -18.91 6.07 -18.24
N ARG A 48 -17.76 6.08 -17.55
CA ARG A 48 -16.68 7.00 -17.87
C ARG A 48 -16.05 6.52 -19.16
N VAL A 49 -16.47 7.09 -20.27
CA VAL A 49 -15.76 6.97 -21.54
C VAL A 49 -14.47 7.78 -21.39
N ASN A 50 -13.32 7.11 -21.34
CA ASN A 50 -12.04 7.81 -21.33
C ASN A 50 -11.84 8.45 -22.71
N LEU A 51 -12.00 9.77 -22.77
CA LEU A 51 -11.66 10.56 -23.95
C LEU A 51 -10.16 10.89 -23.86
N LEU A 52 -9.36 10.32 -24.75
CA LEU A 52 -7.96 10.75 -24.93
C LEU A 52 -7.97 12.05 -25.76
N VAL A 53 -7.87 13.18 -25.07
CA VAL A 53 -7.61 14.48 -25.70
C VAL A 53 -6.13 14.76 -25.55
N ASN A 54 -5.40 14.82 -26.67
CA ASN A 54 -4.04 15.34 -26.68
C ASN A 54 -4.11 16.86 -26.49
N GLY A 55 -4.06 17.30 -25.23
CA GLY A 55 -4.00 18.70 -24.81
C GLY A 55 -3.24 18.78 -23.49
N GLU A 56 -2.40 19.81 -23.36
CA GLU A 56 -1.38 19.95 -22.34
C GLU A 56 -1.92 19.78 -20.91
N GLU A 57 -1.21 18.96 -20.12
CA GLU A 57 -1.53 18.61 -18.74
C GLU A 57 -1.67 19.85 -17.85
N ASN A 58 -2.87 20.09 -17.33
CA ASN A 58 -3.04 20.88 -16.13
C ASN A 58 -2.83 19.97 -14.92
N GLN A 59 -1.80 20.29 -14.13
CA GLN A 59 -1.38 19.61 -12.92
C GLN A 59 -2.52 19.48 -11.90
N GLU A 60 -2.99 18.26 -11.67
CA GLU A 60 -3.74 17.96 -10.45
C GLU A 60 -2.76 17.96 -9.27
N ARG A 61 -2.99 18.84 -8.30
CA ARG A 61 -2.26 18.86 -7.03
C ARG A 61 -2.51 17.55 -6.30
N GLU A 62 -1.54 16.64 -6.31
CA GLU A 62 -1.49 15.53 -5.36
C GLU A 62 -1.42 16.11 -3.95
N ALA A 63 -2.37 15.73 -3.10
CA ALA A 63 -2.24 15.93 -1.67
C ALA A 63 -0.97 15.19 -1.23
N GLU A 64 -0.03 15.92 -0.63
CA GLU A 64 1.13 15.38 0.09
C GLU A 64 0.65 14.59 1.32
N GLU A 65 0.01 13.44 1.11
CA GLU A 65 -0.16 12.45 2.15
C GLU A 65 1.21 11.90 2.51
N LEU A 66 1.53 11.91 3.81
CA LEU A 66 2.73 11.42 4.50
C LEU A 66 3.27 10.12 3.90
N THR A 67 3.95 10.25 2.76
CA THR A 67 4.56 9.15 2.05
C THR A 67 5.91 8.98 2.73
N ILE A 68 6.00 8.02 3.65
CA ILE A 68 7.31 7.48 4.01
C ILE A 68 7.78 6.77 2.74
N LEU A 69 8.59 7.47 1.95
CA LEU A 69 9.28 6.90 0.82
C LEU A 69 10.23 5.86 1.41
N TYR A 70 9.86 4.58 1.34
CA TYR A 70 10.79 3.52 1.71
C TYR A 70 11.92 3.58 0.70
N PRO A 71 13.16 3.91 1.10
CA PRO A 71 14.26 3.90 0.15
C PRO A 71 14.38 2.46 -0.35
N VAL A 72 14.17 2.29 -1.66
CA VAL A 72 14.46 1.03 -2.34
C VAL A 72 15.95 0.82 -2.14
N SER A 73 16.31 -0.29 -1.49
CA SER A 73 17.68 -0.68 -1.18
C SER A 73 18.40 -1.17 -2.45
N ASP A 74 18.43 -0.35 -3.49
CA ASP A 74 19.51 -0.19 -4.47
C ASP A 74 19.00 0.63 -5.68
N PRO A 75 19.79 1.59 -6.20
CA PRO A 75 21.12 1.95 -5.71
C PRO A 75 21.05 2.86 -4.48
N ASN A 76 22.13 2.85 -3.71
CA ASN A 76 22.50 3.90 -2.76
C ASN A 76 22.10 5.28 -3.32
N ILE A 77 21.29 6.07 -2.58
CA ILE A 77 20.85 7.42 -3.01
C ILE A 77 22.05 8.28 -3.43
N TYR A 78 23.21 8.03 -2.82
CA TYR A 78 24.47 8.63 -3.23
C TYR A 78 25.05 7.99 -4.51
N ASP A 79 24.61 8.50 -5.65
CA ASP A 79 25.27 8.33 -6.94
C ASP A 79 25.86 9.68 -7.39
N PHE A 80 27.17 9.83 -7.22
CA PHE A 80 27.86 11.08 -7.57
C PHE A 80 27.79 11.38 -9.06
N GLU A 81 27.81 10.37 -9.93
CA GLU A 81 27.71 10.57 -11.37
C GLU A 81 26.32 11.06 -11.75
N ARG A 82 25.29 10.52 -11.10
CA ARG A 82 23.91 11.01 -11.24
C ARG A 82 23.76 12.45 -10.74
N ILE A 83 24.27 12.77 -9.55
CA ILE A 83 24.25 14.15 -9.00
C ILE A 83 24.93 15.13 -9.97
N LYS A 84 26.07 14.70 -10.54
CA LYS A 84 26.85 15.47 -11.50
C LYS A 84 26.08 15.73 -12.80
N ALA A 85 25.37 14.72 -13.31
CA ALA A 85 24.54 14.82 -14.51
C ALA A 85 23.28 15.69 -14.27
N ASP A 86 22.50 15.39 -13.23
CA ASP A 86 21.23 16.05 -12.93
C ASP A 86 21.41 17.54 -12.60
N SER A 87 22.53 17.90 -11.97
CA SER A 87 22.83 19.29 -11.57
C SER A 87 23.65 20.09 -12.58
N ALA A 88 23.98 19.51 -13.74
CA ALA A 88 24.83 20.10 -14.78
C ALA A 88 26.14 20.72 -14.22
N LEU A 89 26.79 20.00 -13.29
CA LEU A 89 27.92 20.56 -12.51
C LEU A 89 29.12 20.93 -13.38
N GLU A 90 29.34 20.22 -14.48
CA GLU A 90 30.47 20.47 -15.41
C GLU A 90 30.39 21.83 -16.12
N GLY A 91 29.19 22.43 -16.22
CA GLY A 91 29.01 23.77 -16.77
C GLY A 91 29.05 24.88 -15.72
N ARG A 92 29.06 24.54 -14.42
CA ARG A 92 28.89 25.49 -13.31
C ARG A 92 30.05 25.55 -12.35
N LEU A 93 30.85 24.49 -12.29
CA LEU A 93 31.97 24.33 -11.37
C LEU A 93 33.23 23.98 -12.16
N SER A 94 34.38 24.49 -11.69
CA SER A 94 35.68 24.06 -12.17
C SER A 94 35.97 22.60 -11.80
N PRO A 95 36.88 21.92 -12.51
CA PRO A 95 37.25 20.53 -12.18
C PRO A 95 37.71 20.36 -10.73
N THR A 96 38.40 21.37 -10.19
CA THR A 96 38.86 21.38 -8.79
C THR A 96 37.72 21.49 -7.77
N GLU A 97 36.68 22.26 -8.09
CA GLU A 97 35.50 22.39 -7.22
C GLU A 97 34.64 21.12 -7.25
N ILE A 98 34.52 20.47 -8.41
CA ILE A 98 33.85 19.16 -8.56
C ILE A 98 34.55 18.10 -7.69
N GLU A 99 35.88 18.07 -7.72
CA GLU A 99 36.65 17.13 -6.90
C GLU A 99 36.51 17.44 -5.40
N SER A 100 36.51 18.73 -5.01
CA SER A 100 36.28 19.14 -3.62
C SER A 100 34.89 18.74 -3.13
N LEU A 101 33.86 18.91 -3.96
CA LEU A 101 32.49 18.48 -3.67
C LEU A 101 32.40 16.96 -3.51
N LYS A 102 33.05 16.20 -4.38
CA LYS A 102 33.13 14.73 -4.29
C LYS A 102 33.72 14.28 -2.96
N GLN A 103 34.80 14.92 -2.52
CA GLN A 103 35.43 14.64 -1.22
C GLN A 103 34.53 14.99 -0.04
N LEU A 104 33.84 16.14 -0.09
CA LEU A 104 32.90 16.57 0.94
C LEU A 104 31.74 15.58 1.10
N LEU A 105 31.10 15.22 -0.01
CA LEU A 105 29.99 14.27 -0.01
C LEU A 105 30.46 12.87 0.42
N GLY A 106 31.64 12.45 -0.02
CA GLY A 106 32.27 11.20 0.44
C GLY A 106 32.53 11.17 1.95
N ARG A 107 33.00 12.29 2.53
CA ARG A 107 33.18 12.45 3.98
C ARG A 107 31.86 12.28 4.75
N HIS A 108 30.76 12.73 4.17
CA HIS A 108 29.41 12.67 4.76
C HIS A 108 28.54 11.55 4.20
N LYS A 109 29.13 10.53 3.53
CA LYS A 109 28.39 9.45 2.86
C LYS A 109 27.36 8.76 3.76
N LYS A 110 27.65 8.63 5.06
CA LYS A 110 26.74 8.01 6.04
C LYS A 110 25.40 8.75 6.19
N ILE A 111 25.37 10.07 5.96
CA ILE A 111 24.14 10.89 6.05
C ILE A 111 23.19 10.57 4.88
N PHE A 112 23.75 10.15 3.75
CA PHE A 112 23.00 9.81 2.54
C PHE A 112 22.72 8.30 2.42
N SER A 113 22.88 7.54 3.50
CA SER A 113 22.60 6.10 3.51
C SER A 113 21.11 5.83 3.43
N ASN A 114 20.74 4.77 2.71
CA ASN A 114 19.38 4.21 2.72
C ASN A 114 19.12 3.33 3.95
N ASP A 115 20.18 2.99 4.68
CA ASP A 115 20.08 2.20 5.90
C ASP A 115 19.55 3.09 7.03
N PRO A 116 18.47 2.68 7.71
CA PRO A 116 17.94 3.45 8.83
C PRO A 116 18.98 3.55 9.95
N GLY A 117 19.12 4.76 10.51
CA GLY A 117 19.93 4.99 11.69
C GLY A 117 19.21 4.55 12.98
N LYS A 118 19.97 4.38 14.06
CA LYS A 118 19.46 4.14 15.43
C LYS A 118 20.10 5.13 16.40
N THR A 119 19.29 5.67 17.31
CA THR A 119 19.76 6.48 18.44
C THR A 119 19.56 5.71 19.74
N HIS A 120 20.44 5.95 20.71
CA HIS A 120 20.35 5.40 22.07
C HIS A 120 20.01 6.50 23.10
N LEU A 121 19.67 7.71 22.63
CA LEU A 121 19.43 8.86 23.49
C LEU A 121 18.04 8.85 24.13
N VAL A 122 17.05 8.24 23.47
CA VAL A 122 15.66 8.21 23.89
C VAL A 122 15.06 6.85 23.52
N GLU A 123 14.31 6.28 24.46
CA GLU A 123 13.41 5.16 24.25
C GLU A 123 11.98 5.66 24.47
N HIS A 124 11.02 5.14 23.71
CA HIS A 124 9.62 5.58 23.76
C HIS A 124 8.75 4.49 24.40
N ASP A 125 8.21 4.80 25.57
CA ASP A 125 7.26 3.95 26.28
C ASP A 125 5.82 4.33 25.94
N PHE A 126 4.97 3.33 25.72
CA PHE A 126 3.54 3.53 25.49
C PHE A 126 2.77 3.28 26.79
N GLU A 127 2.10 4.32 27.31
CA GLU A 127 1.17 4.16 28.43
C GLU A 127 -0.18 3.63 27.93
N LEU A 128 -0.63 2.50 28.45
CA LEU A 128 -1.93 1.94 28.12
C LEU A 128 -3.02 2.47 29.05
N ILE A 129 -4.23 2.63 28.50
CA ILE A 129 -5.44 2.96 29.27
C ILE A 129 -5.94 1.73 30.05
N SER A 130 -5.68 0.53 29.53
CA SER A 130 -6.11 -0.75 30.09
C SER A 130 -5.12 -1.85 29.73
N ASP A 131 -4.79 -2.69 30.71
CA ASP A 131 -3.86 -3.83 30.57
C ASP A 131 -4.49 -5.07 29.91
N LYS A 132 -5.74 -4.96 29.45
CA LYS A 132 -6.40 -6.06 28.71
C LYS A 132 -5.70 -6.25 27.36
N PRO A 133 -5.13 -7.44 27.07
CA PRO A 133 -4.42 -7.66 25.82
C PRO A 133 -5.35 -7.58 24.60
N ILE A 134 -4.84 -6.97 23.53
CA ILE A 134 -5.56 -6.81 22.26
C ILE A 134 -4.94 -7.76 21.24
N ARG A 135 -5.69 -8.80 20.87
CA ARG A 135 -5.24 -9.81 19.92
C ARG A 135 -6.20 -9.94 18.73
N SER A 136 -5.75 -9.45 17.59
CA SER A 136 -6.48 -9.52 16.33
C SER A 136 -5.93 -10.65 15.45
N LYS A 137 -6.84 -11.37 14.78
CA LYS A 137 -6.42 -12.41 13.82
C LYS A 137 -5.83 -11.75 12.56
N PRO A 138 -4.73 -12.29 11.99
CA PRO A 138 -4.24 -11.85 10.69
C PRO A 138 -5.33 -11.94 9.62
N TYR A 139 -5.32 -10.99 8.69
CA TYR A 139 -6.21 -11.03 7.54
C TYR A 139 -5.81 -12.11 6.55
N ARG A 140 -6.79 -12.62 5.79
CA ARG A 140 -6.51 -13.55 4.70
C ARG A 140 -5.87 -12.79 3.54
N THR A 141 -4.71 -13.26 3.11
CA THR A 141 -3.93 -12.72 2.00
C THR A 141 -3.86 -13.71 0.85
N SER A 142 -3.74 -13.20 -0.38
CA SER A 142 -3.44 -14.01 -1.55
C SER A 142 -1.97 -14.44 -1.57
N GLN A 143 -1.61 -15.43 -2.41
CA GLN A 143 -0.22 -15.88 -2.56
C GLN A 143 0.72 -14.74 -2.95
N ARG A 144 0.33 -13.91 -3.93
CA ARG A 144 1.10 -12.72 -4.34
C ARG A 144 1.34 -11.77 -3.18
N GLN A 145 0.30 -11.48 -2.40
CA GLN A 145 0.43 -10.60 -1.23
C GLN A 145 1.36 -11.21 -0.18
N ASN A 146 1.29 -12.52 0.06
CA ASN A 146 2.19 -13.20 0.99
C ASN A 146 3.65 -13.13 0.57
N GLU A 147 3.96 -13.23 -0.72
CA GLU A 147 5.32 -13.11 -1.23
C GLU A 147 5.87 -11.70 -1.00
N ILE A 148 5.09 -10.66 -1.30
CA ILE A 148 5.45 -9.27 -1.05
C ILE A 148 5.70 -9.05 0.45
N LEU A 149 4.74 -9.42 1.29
CA LEU A 149 4.83 -9.25 2.74
C LEU A 149 6.03 -10.00 3.35
N LYS A 150 6.34 -11.21 2.87
CA LYS A 150 7.53 -11.97 3.31
C LYS A 150 8.84 -11.29 2.90
N GLY A 151 8.90 -10.75 1.68
CA GLY A 151 10.07 -10.01 1.22
C GLY A 151 10.36 -8.80 2.10
N ASP A 152 9.32 -8.01 2.40
CA ASP A 152 9.47 -6.84 3.27
C ASP A 152 9.76 -7.19 4.73
N ILE A 153 9.12 -8.21 5.30
CA ILE A 153 9.47 -8.71 6.64
C ILE A 153 10.94 -9.10 6.69
N LYS A 154 11.43 -9.86 5.70
CA LYS A 154 12.82 -10.27 5.65
C LYS A 154 13.74 -9.05 5.59
N ARG A 155 13.43 -8.07 4.72
CA ARG A 155 14.19 -6.82 4.61
C ARG A 155 14.24 -6.06 5.93
N MET A 156 13.10 -5.86 6.60
CA MET A 156 13.05 -5.17 7.90
C MET A 156 13.83 -5.92 8.98
N PHE A 157 13.82 -7.26 8.95
CA PHE A 157 14.60 -8.09 9.85
C PHE A 157 16.11 -7.95 9.58
N ASP A 158 16.54 -8.01 8.32
CA ASP A 158 17.94 -7.82 7.92
C ASP A 158 18.46 -6.42 8.30
N LEU A 159 17.59 -5.40 8.27
CA LEU A 159 17.89 -4.02 8.68
C LEU A 159 17.80 -3.79 10.20
N ASN A 160 17.52 -4.82 11.00
CA ASN A 160 17.30 -4.71 12.46
C ASN A 160 16.22 -3.69 12.88
N ILE A 161 15.19 -3.52 12.05
CA ILE A 161 14.01 -2.69 12.36
C ILE A 161 13.02 -3.47 13.22
N ILE A 162 12.92 -4.78 12.99
CA ILE A 162 12.03 -5.70 13.71
C ILE A 162 12.82 -6.89 14.26
N GLU A 163 12.27 -7.53 15.28
CA GLU A 163 12.82 -8.75 15.88
C GLU A 163 11.72 -9.80 16.11
N ILE A 164 12.14 -11.03 16.36
CA ILE A 164 11.22 -12.12 16.72
C ILE A 164 10.90 -11.99 18.21
N GLY A 165 9.63 -11.88 18.55
CA GLY A 165 9.16 -11.79 19.93
C GLY A 165 7.90 -12.62 20.20
N GLN A 166 7.55 -12.76 21.48
CA GLN A 166 6.29 -13.33 21.95
C GLN A 166 5.54 -12.25 22.73
N SER A 167 4.28 -12.00 22.37
CA SER A 167 3.45 -10.96 22.98
C SER A 167 2.00 -11.42 23.10
N ASP A 168 1.34 -10.97 24.16
CA ASP A 168 -0.12 -11.13 24.33
C ASP A 168 -0.90 -10.16 23.43
N TYR A 169 -0.23 -9.17 22.85
CA TYR A 169 -0.76 -8.21 21.89
C TYR A 169 -0.44 -8.66 20.46
N ALA A 170 -1.42 -8.56 19.56
CA ALA A 170 -1.21 -8.80 18.14
C ALA A 170 -2.09 -7.90 17.29
N SER A 171 -1.47 -7.10 16.43
CA SER A 171 -2.13 -6.34 15.37
C SER A 171 -1.92 -7.02 14.02
N PRO A 172 -2.94 -7.08 13.15
CA PRO A 172 -2.82 -7.74 11.86
C PRO A 172 -2.07 -6.83 10.88
N MET A 173 -1.32 -7.44 9.98
CA MET A 173 -0.69 -6.74 8.87
C MET A 173 -1.63 -6.72 7.65
N ILE A 174 -1.65 -5.59 6.95
CA ILE A 174 -2.37 -5.35 5.70
C ILE A 174 -1.38 -4.93 4.62
N LEU A 175 -1.73 -5.20 3.35
CA LEU A 175 -1.00 -4.67 2.21
C LEU A 175 -1.83 -3.57 1.56
N VAL A 176 -1.30 -2.35 1.53
CA VAL A 176 -1.92 -1.20 0.88
C VAL A 176 -1.32 -1.05 -0.51
N GLU A 177 -2.17 -1.12 -1.53
CA GLU A 177 -1.76 -1.02 -2.94
C GLU A 177 -2.43 0.20 -3.58
N SER A 178 -1.66 0.96 -4.35
CA SER A 178 -2.14 2.10 -5.13
C SER A 178 -1.55 2.02 -6.53
N THR A 179 -2.30 2.48 -7.53
CA THR A 179 -1.81 2.52 -8.91
C THR A 179 -0.53 3.35 -8.99
N GLY A 180 0.48 2.82 -9.68
CA GLY A 180 1.77 3.51 -9.87
C GLY A 180 2.65 3.63 -8.63
N ARG A 181 2.26 3.03 -7.49
CA ARG A 181 3.05 3.05 -6.25
C ARG A 181 3.37 1.63 -5.80
N ASP A 182 4.52 1.47 -5.17
CA ASP A 182 4.90 0.18 -4.60
C ASP A 182 3.92 -0.23 -3.49
N PRO A 183 3.56 -1.52 -3.40
CA PRO A 183 2.77 -2.04 -2.30
C PRO A 183 3.43 -1.75 -0.95
N ARG A 184 2.63 -1.34 0.03
CA ARG A 184 3.13 -1.01 1.37
C ARG A 184 2.54 -1.94 2.42
N PRO A 185 3.36 -2.76 3.09
CA PRO A 185 2.96 -3.45 4.31
C PRO A 185 2.68 -2.42 5.41
N CYS A 186 1.50 -2.48 6.00
CA CYS A 186 1.11 -1.63 7.13
C CYS A 186 0.55 -2.51 8.25
N ILE A 187 0.76 -2.12 9.50
CA ILE A 187 0.13 -2.76 10.65
C ILE A 187 -1.14 -1.99 11.02
N ASP A 188 -2.25 -2.70 11.20
CA ASP A 188 -3.49 -2.10 11.67
C ASP A 188 -3.46 -1.92 13.20
N TYR A 189 -2.97 -0.76 13.64
CA TYR A 189 -2.92 -0.38 15.05
C TYR A 189 -4.19 0.31 15.55
N ARG A 190 -5.28 0.39 14.79
CA ARG A 190 -6.47 1.15 15.20
C ARG A 190 -7.01 0.74 16.58
N LEU A 191 -7.08 -0.57 16.84
CA LEU A 191 -7.52 -1.09 18.14
C LEU A 191 -6.51 -0.80 19.25
N LEU A 192 -5.21 -0.91 18.97
CA LEU A 192 -4.15 -0.62 19.93
C LEU A 192 -4.15 0.87 20.28
N ASN A 193 -4.16 1.75 19.28
CA ASN A 193 -4.16 3.21 19.45
C ASN A 193 -5.36 3.71 20.26
N ALA A 194 -6.53 3.06 20.14
CA ALA A 194 -7.69 3.39 20.96
C ALA A 194 -7.50 3.07 22.46
N ASN A 195 -6.45 2.33 22.82
CA ASN A 195 -6.11 1.93 24.19
C ASN A 195 -4.74 2.49 24.64
N VAL A 196 -4.11 3.36 23.86
CA VAL A 196 -2.89 4.08 24.24
C VAL A 196 -3.30 5.48 24.74
N ARG A 197 -2.71 5.92 25.85
CA ARG A 197 -2.89 7.27 26.37
C ARG A 197 -2.03 8.22 25.55
N THR A 198 -2.66 9.13 24.80
CA THR A 198 -1.99 10.24 24.10
C THR A 198 -1.78 11.44 24.98
#